data_AF-A0A8E2B155-F1
#
_entry.id   AF-A0A8E2B155-F1
#
_cell.length_a   1.000
_cell.length_b   1.000
_cell.length_c   1.000
_cell.angle_alpha   90.00
_cell.angle_beta   90.00
_cell.angle_gamma   90.00
#
_symmetry.space_group_name_H-M   'P 1'
#
loop_
_entity.id
_entity.type
_entity.pdbx_description
1 polymer ?
#
loop_
_entity_poly.entity_id
_entity_poly.type
_entity_poly.pdbx_seq_one_letter_code
_entity_poly.pdbx_strand_id
1 'polypeptide(L)'
;MVEHAPTISSLRKAFNSRHSFSDWDLFTMQRSREEWELFKRWKNATQALGEVQALEVGDTLKVKAQSAFGNRHFLMRSPYPKVPLPAETLSIINVQSRPRNNNVDIILVDSDQDVTFAISAVKRSGVRAFSQVVIGTLGDNETKLCLKLYDERLFPIDAADDYDDRECREPSDRLNNLQFATDLARTEEAVYDRLDDLQGSMIPHFYGIHQFELPDGTILWGLLAEFIDCSTLQHVDASGWSVEAQIDFIRRMRHSFRALRYAGVLHNDEEARNVLCPDIGEKGFGALGIVIIDFAHSKLWLHDDNGTPPTYWSPRISPHWRPLLISARISEELVEEHWEPLNEIEF
;
A
#
# COMPACT_ATOMS: atom_id res chain seq x y z
N MET A 1 -32.18 -17.82 -15.23
CA MET A 1 -31.57 -16.63 -14.59
C MET A 1 -32.59 -15.51 -14.62
N VAL A 2 -32.82 -14.84 -13.50
CA VAL A 2 -33.60 -13.59 -13.51
C VAL A 2 -32.66 -12.51 -14.02
N GLU A 3 -32.99 -11.92 -15.16
CA GLU A 3 -32.24 -10.79 -15.70
C GLU A 3 -32.55 -9.55 -14.84
N HIS A 4 -31.51 -8.95 -14.27
CA HIS A 4 -31.65 -7.71 -13.50
C HIS A 4 -31.59 -6.51 -14.44
N ALA A 5 -32.58 -5.62 -14.32
CA ALA A 5 -32.58 -4.36 -15.05
C ALA A 5 -31.44 -3.45 -14.54
N PRO A 6 -30.79 -2.67 -15.42
CA PRO A 6 -29.75 -1.74 -15.01
C PRO A 6 -30.29 -0.66 -14.05
N THR A 7 -29.46 -0.22 -13.11
CA THR A 7 -29.82 0.83 -12.15
C THR A 7 -29.83 2.21 -12.79
N ILE A 8 -29.06 2.37 -13.88
CA ILE A 8 -28.93 3.62 -14.62
C ILE A 8 -29.16 3.37 -16.12
N SER A 9 -29.95 4.24 -16.75
CA SER A 9 -30.37 4.05 -18.13
C SER A 9 -29.40 4.63 -19.19
N SER A 10 -28.38 5.38 -18.80
CA SER A 10 -27.45 6.01 -19.77
C SER A 10 -26.13 6.48 -19.18
N LEU A 11 -25.11 6.61 -20.04
CA LEU A 11 -23.78 7.08 -19.68
C LEU A 11 -23.81 8.52 -19.14
N ARG A 12 -24.65 9.39 -19.71
CA ARG A 12 -24.81 10.77 -19.23
C ARG A 12 -25.33 10.82 -17.80
N LYS A 13 -26.29 9.95 -17.44
CA LYS A 13 -26.78 9.86 -16.07
C LYS A 13 -25.68 9.34 -15.14
N ALA A 14 -24.93 8.31 -15.56
CA ALA A 14 -23.82 7.78 -14.80
C ALA A 14 -22.77 8.86 -14.48
N PHE A 15 -22.36 9.69 -15.44
CA PHE A 15 -21.45 10.81 -15.19
C PHE A 15 -21.95 11.84 -14.17
N ASN A 16 -23.27 12.03 -14.08
CA ASN A 16 -23.85 12.99 -13.17
C ASN A 16 -24.09 12.45 -11.76
N SER A 17 -24.03 11.12 -11.56
CA SER A 17 -24.43 10.47 -10.31
C SER A 17 -23.45 9.42 -9.78
N ARG A 18 -22.39 9.11 -10.51
CA ARG A 18 -21.37 8.11 -10.14
C ARG A 18 -20.00 8.78 -10.19
N HIS A 19 -19.29 8.76 -9.07
CA HIS A 19 -17.99 9.40 -8.87
C HIS A 19 -16.88 8.39 -8.57
N SER A 20 -17.26 7.20 -8.10
CA SER A 20 -16.37 6.10 -7.71
C SER A 20 -16.96 4.75 -8.12
N PHE A 21 -16.18 3.68 -8.01
CA PHE A 21 -16.65 2.30 -8.20
C PHE A 21 -17.70 1.94 -7.15
N SER A 22 -17.56 2.47 -5.93
CA SER A 22 -18.50 2.22 -4.84
C SER A 22 -19.90 2.77 -5.08
N ASP A 23 -20.05 3.71 -6.03
CA ASP A 23 -21.37 4.17 -6.44
C ASP A 23 -22.10 3.15 -7.33
N TRP A 24 -21.43 2.14 -7.88
CA TRP A 24 -22.05 1.10 -8.69
C TRP A 24 -22.47 -0.08 -7.84
N ASP A 25 -23.70 -0.56 -8.03
CA ASP A 25 -24.20 -1.73 -7.31
C ASP A 25 -23.56 -3.01 -7.86
N LEU A 26 -22.58 -3.54 -7.13
CA LEU A 26 -21.84 -4.74 -7.55
C LEU A 26 -22.76 -5.94 -7.78
N PHE A 27 -23.80 -6.10 -6.96
CA PHE A 27 -24.76 -7.19 -7.11
C PHE A 27 -25.49 -7.14 -8.46
N THR A 28 -25.92 -5.94 -8.88
CA THR A 28 -26.53 -5.70 -10.20
C THR A 28 -25.50 -5.82 -11.31
N MET A 29 -24.30 -5.26 -11.17
CA MET A 29 -23.24 -5.38 -12.18
C MET A 29 -22.90 -6.84 -12.47
N GLN A 30 -22.86 -7.71 -11.46
CA GLN A 30 -22.62 -9.14 -11.60
C GLN A 30 -23.73 -9.89 -12.37
N ARG A 31 -24.95 -9.35 -12.44
CA ARG A 31 -26.16 -10.03 -12.95
C ARG A 31 -26.79 -9.35 -14.16
N SER A 32 -26.37 -8.13 -14.49
CA SER A 32 -26.85 -7.35 -15.62
C SER A 32 -25.68 -7.00 -16.53
N ARG A 33 -25.65 -7.62 -17.71
CA ARG A 33 -24.61 -7.34 -18.72
C ARG A 33 -24.66 -5.88 -19.15
N GLU A 34 -25.87 -5.32 -19.25
CA GLU A 34 -26.08 -3.92 -19.62
C GLU A 34 -25.46 -2.96 -18.59
N GLU A 35 -25.61 -3.23 -17.29
CA GLU A 35 -24.98 -2.41 -16.23
C GLU A 35 -23.46 -2.52 -16.29
N TRP A 36 -22.91 -3.73 -16.50
CA TRP A 36 -21.47 -3.93 -16.64
C TRP A 36 -20.88 -3.20 -17.86
N GLU A 37 -21.51 -3.29 -19.03
CA GLU A 37 -21.09 -2.57 -20.23
C GLU A 37 -21.19 -1.05 -20.03
N LEU A 38 -22.21 -0.58 -19.30
CA LEU A 38 -22.35 0.83 -18.96
C LEU A 38 -21.22 1.30 -18.02
N PHE A 39 -20.88 0.50 -17.02
CA PHE A 39 -19.74 0.75 -16.13
C PHE A 39 -18.42 0.80 -16.90
N LYS A 40 -18.13 -0.17 -17.79
CA LYS A 40 -16.92 -0.16 -18.64
C LYS A 40 -16.82 1.13 -19.45
N ARG A 41 -17.92 1.58 -20.06
CA ARG A 41 -17.95 2.84 -20.82
C ARG A 41 -17.70 4.07 -19.94
N TRP A 42 -18.31 4.12 -18.76
CA TRP A 42 -18.07 5.18 -17.78
C TRP A 42 -16.61 5.17 -17.28
N LYS A 43 -16.05 4.00 -16.97
CA LYS A 43 -14.65 3.84 -16.59
C LYS A 43 -13.72 4.35 -17.68
N ASN A 44 -13.88 3.90 -18.92
CA ASN A 44 -12.98 4.28 -20.00
C ASN A 44 -12.98 5.79 -20.24
N ALA A 45 -14.16 6.41 -20.13
CA ALA A 45 -14.27 7.84 -20.32
C ALA A 45 -13.77 8.65 -19.11
N THR A 46 -13.94 8.18 -17.87
CA THR A 46 -13.32 8.80 -16.68
C THR A 46 -11.80 8.61 -16.64
N GLN A 47 -11.30 7.47 -17.13
CA GLN A 47 -9.87 7.23 -17.30
C GLN A 47 -9.26 8.21 -18.29
N ALA A 48 -9.90 8.41 -19.45
CA ALA A 48 -9.42 9.38 -20.44
C ALA A 48 -9.35 10.81 -19.86
N LEU A 49 -10.28 11.18 -18.97
CA LEU A 49 -10.22 12.45 -18.23
C LEU A 49 -9.03 12.47 -17.26
N GLY A 50 -8.85 11.41 -16.45
CA GLY A 50 -7.74 11.28 -15.51
C GLY A 50 -6.36 11.28 -16.19
N GLU A 51 -6.25 10.73 -17.40
CA GLU A 51 -5.03 10.74 -18.21
C GLU A 51 -4.67 12.16 -18.68
N VAL A 52 -5.68 12.94 -19.11
CA VAL A 52 -5.48 14.34 -19.52
C VAL A 52 -5.16 15.24 -18.33
N GLN A 53 -5.61 14.86 -17.13
CA GLN A 53 -5.47 15.60 -15.88
C GLN A 53 -4.48 14.89 -14.94
N ALA A 54 -3.42 14.32 -15.50
CA ALA A 54 -2.37 13.69 -14.71
C ALA A 54 -1.72 14.71 -13.77
N LEU A 55 -1.34 14.25 -12.58
CA LEU A 55 -0.68 15.11 -11.59
C LEU A 55 0.71 15.54 -12.07
N GLU A 56 0.99 16.82 -11.94
CA GLU A 56 2.25 17.43 -12.31
C GLU A 56 2.97 18.09 -11.11
N VAL A 57 4.26 18.35 -11.28
CA VAL A 57 5.02 19.14 -10.30
C VAL A 57 4.50 20.57 -10.31
N GLY A 58 4.21 21.11 -9.12
CA GLY A 58 3.62 22.43 -8.94
C GLY A 58 2.10 22.41 -8.72
N ASP A 59 1.44 21.28 -8.99
CA ASP A 59 0.03 21.12 -8.64
C ASP A 59 -0.19 21.26 -7.13
N THR A 60 -1.33 21.83 -6.76
CA THR A 60 -1.74 21.99 -5.37
C THR A 60 -3.06 21.29 -5.15
N LEU A 61 -3.09 20.39 -4.17
CA LEU A 61 -4.28 19.64 -3.79
C LEU A 61 -4.86 20.23 -2.51
N LYS A 62 -6.19 20.32 -2.39
CA LYS A 62 -6.79 20.68 -1.10
C LYS A 62 -6.96 19.43 -0.25
N VAL A 63 -6.61 19.51 1.02
CA VAL A 63 -6.66 18.43 2.00
C VAL A 63 -7.77 18.72 3.00
N LYS A 64 -8.74 17.81 3.09
CA LYS A 64 -9.80 17.89 4.09
C LYS A 64 -9.34 17.15 5.35
N ALA A 65 -8.50 17.82 6.16
CA ALA A 65 -7.81 17.22 7.29
C ALA A 65 -8.75 16.65 8.38
N GLN A 66 -9.91 17.28 8.59
CA GLN A 66 -10.92 16.78 9.55
C GLN A 66 -11.72 15.57 9.03
N SER A 67 -11.58 15.19 7.76
CA SER A 67 -12.27 14.05 7.17
C SER A 67 -11.52 12.75 7.49
N ALA A 68 -11.55 12.32 8.74
CA ALA A 68 -10.93 11.06 9.14
C ALA A 68 -11.62 9.87 8.43
N PHE A 69 -10.82 9.06 7.75
CA PHE A 69 -11.28 7.85 7.05
C PHE A 69 -12.13 6.94 7.94
N GLY A 70 -11.72 6.73 9.20
CA GLY A 70 -12.43 5.90 10.18
C GLY A 70 -13.80 6.41 10.61
N ASN A 71 -14.13 7.68 10.37
CA ASN A 71 -15.46 8.21 10.66
C ASN A 71 -16.47 7.84 9.56
N ARG A 72 -16.00 7.50 8.35
CA ARG A 72 -16.82 7.21 7.18
C ARG A 72 -16.78 5.76 6.74
N HIS A 73 -15.72 5.05 7.12
CA HIS A 73 -15.49 3.67 6.74
C HIS A 73 -15.21 2.82 7.97
N PHE A 74 -15.68 1.58 7.94
CA PHE A 74 -15.31 0.58 8.93
C PHE A 74 -13.80 0.37 8.90
N LEU A 75 -13.15 0.42 10.07
CA LEU A 75 -11.74 0.16 10.22
C LEU A 75 -11.51 -1.33 10.48
N MET A 76 -10.58 -1.94 9.76
CA MET A 76 -10.23 -3.35 10.00
C MET A 76 -9.30 -3.40 11.20
N ARG A 77 -9.79 -3.96 12.30
CA ARG A 77 -9.04 -4.12 13.54
C ARG A 77 -9.12 -5.57 14.00
N SER A 78 -7.99 -6.08 14.49
CA SER A 78 -7.99 -7.36 15.18
C SER A 78 -8.59 -7.16 16.57
N PRO A 79 -9.57 -7.98 17.01
CA PRO A 79 -10.01 -7.99 18.39
C PRO A 79 -8.98 -8.62 19.33
N TYR A 80 -7.91 -9.24 18.79
CA TYR A 80 -6.87 -9.91 19.55
C TYR A 80 -5.63 -9.03 19.73
N PRO A 81 -4.97 -9.11 20.90
CA PRO A 81 -3.73 -8.39 21.14
C PRO A 81 -2.65 -8.80 20.13
N LYS A 82 -1.68 -7.91 19.93
CA LYS A 82 -0.49 -8.21 19.12
C LYS A 82 0.43 -9.14 19.92
N VAL A 83 0.93 -10.20 19.28
CA VAL A 83 1.99 -11.03 19.87
C VAL A 83 3.25 -10.16 19.98
N PRO A 84 3.85 -10.03 21.17
CA PRO A 84 5.01 -9.17 21.33
C PRO A 84 6.20 -9.70 20.52
N LEU A 85 6.94 -8.80 19.89
CA LEU A 85 8.15 -9.17 19.18
C LEU A 85 9.25 -9.62 20.14
N PRO A 86 10.02 -10.66 19.79
CA PRO A 86 11.21 -11.04 20.54
C PRO A 86 12.20 -9.88 20.65
N ALA A 87 12.85 -9.76 21.81
CA ALA A 87 13.76 -8.65 22.10
C ALA A 87 14.91 -8.53 21.08
N GLU A 88 15.40 -9.66 20.57
CA GLU A 88 16.39 -9.71 19.49
C GLU A 88 15.88 -8.98 18.23
N THR A 89 14.67 -9.30 17.77
CA THR A 89 14.03 -8.65 16.60
C THR A 89 13.87 -7.16 16.80
N LEU A 90 13.39 -6.74 17.97
CA LEU A 90 13.25 -5.32 18.31
C LEU A 90 14.60 -4.60 18.31
N SER A 91 15.63 -5.22 18.88
CA SER A 91 16.97 -4.63 18.94
C SER A 91 17.55 -4.37 17.54
N ILE A 92 17.27 -5.26 16.60
CA ILE A 92 17.73 -5.21 15.21
C ILE A 92 16.94 -4.16 14.41
N ILE A 93 15.62 -4.11 14.58
CA ILE A 93 14.75 -3.17 13.86
C ILE A 93 14.96 -1.72 14.34
N ASN A 94 15.13 -1.52 15.64
CA ASN A 94 15.21 -0.18 16.23
C ASN A 94 16.53 0.55 15.98
N VAL A 95 17.53 -0.10 15.36
CA VAL A 95 18.81 0.53 14.99
C VAL A 95 18.61 1.79 14.12
N GLN A 96 17.57 1.81 13.31
CA GLN A 96 17.27 2.85 12.31
C GLN A 96 16.02 3.69 12.63
N SER A 97 15.69 3.84 13.92
CA SER A 97 14.54 4.65 14.33
C SER A 97 14.71 6.12 13.91
N ARG A 98 13.68 6.64 13.23
CA ARG A 98 13.57 8.01 12.73
C ARG A 98 12.45 8.73 13.50
N PRO A 99 12.65 10.01 13.86
CA PRO A 99 11.65 10.75 14.62
C PRO A 99 10.41 11.06 13.78
N ARG A 100 9.24 10.99 14.41
CA ARG A 100 7.98 11.47 13.82
C ARG A 100 7.98 13.01 13.77
N ASN A 101 7.38 13.58 12.72
CA ASN A 101 7.28 15.03 12.60
C ASN A 101 5.99 15.57 13.21
N ASN A 102 6.08 16.09 14.44
CA ASN A 102 4.93 16.63 15.17
C ASN A 102 4.27 17.84 14.49
N ASN A 103 5.00 18.61 13.66
CA ASN A 103 4.40 19.75 12.96
C ASN A 103 3.38 19.28 11.91
N VAL A 104 3.61 18.12 11.30
CA VAL A 104 2.65 17.52 10.36
C VAL A 104 1.39 17.10 11.10
N ASP A 105 1.52 16.48 12.27
CA ASP A 105 0.37 16.10 13.10
C ASP A 105 -0.43 17.34 13.53
N ILE A 106 0.24 18.41 13.98
CA ILE A 106 -0.41 19.68 14.35
C ILE A 106 -1.21 20.26 13.17
N ILE A 107 -0.62 20.32 11.98
CA ILE A 107 -1.31 20.85 10.79
C ILE A 107 -2.56 20.02 10.45
N LEU A 108 -2.51 18.69 10.62
CA LEU A 108 -3.63 17.81 10.30
C LEU A 108 -4.72 17.79 11.38
N VAL A 109 -4.40 18.07 12.64
CA VAL A 109 -5.35 18.05 13.76
C VAL A 109 -5.97 19.42 14.02
N ASP A 110 -5.17 20.49 14.02
CA ASP A 110 -5.57 21.81 14.49
C ASP A 110 -6.12 22.71 13.37
N SER A 111 -6.14 22.25 12.11
CA SER A 111 -6.67 23.05 11.01
C SER A 111 -8.20 23.03 11.00
N ASP A 112 -8.82 24.12 11.42
CA ASP A 112 -10.23 24.44 11.15
C ASP A 112 -10.49 24.81 9.67
N GLN A 113 -9.43 24.86 8.85
CA GLN A 113 -9.47 25.24 7.45
C GLN A 113 -8.87 24.14 6.55
N ASP A 114 -9.28 24.14 5.28
CA ASP A 114 -8.67 23.29 4.26
C ASP A 114 -7.17 23.61 4.13
N VAL A 115 -6.32 22.60 4.32
CA VAL A 115 -4.87 22.70 4.15
C VAL A 115 -4.54 22.35 2.70
N THR A 116 -3.42 22.84 2.17
CA THR A 116 -2.97 22.49 0.82
C THR A 116 -1.80 21.52 0.84
N PHE A 117 -1.72 20.65 -0.16
CA PHE A 117 -0.55 19.81 -0.43
C PHE A 117 0.06 20.22 -1.76
N ALA A 118 1.28 20.73 -1.75
CA ALA A 118 1.99 21.19 -2.95
C ALA A 118 2.92 20.08 -3.47
N ILE A 119 2.71 19.66 -4.72
CA ILE A 119 3.49 18.58 -5.34
C ILE A 119 4.86 19.10 -5.77
N SER A 120 5.91 18.47 -5.24
CA SER A 120 7.31 18.75 -5.57
C SER A 120 7.95 17.70 -6.48
N ALA A 121 7.43 16.47 -6.49
CA ALA A 121 7.86 15.41 -7.39
C ALA A 121 6.74 14.38 -7.60
N VAL A 122 6.74 13.74 -8.78
CA VAL A 122 5.85 12.63 -9.10
C VAL A 122 6.68 11.35 -9.17
N LYS A 123 6.40 10.37 -8.30
CA LYS A 123 7.14 9.10 -8.21
C LYS A 123 6.49 7.98 -9.01
N ARG A 124 5.17 7.89 -8.96
CA ARG A 124 4.36 6.94 -9.73
C ARG A 124 3.11 7.67 -10.20
N SER A 125 2.92 7.73 -11.51
CA SER A 125 1.70 8.28 -12.10
C SER A 125 1.35 7.52 -13.38
N GLY A 126 0.06 7.45 -13.70
CA GLY A 126 -0.45 6.89 -14.94
C GLY A 126 -1.48 5.79 -14.77
N VAL A 127 -1.90 5.28 -15.92
CA VAL A 127 -2.91 4.22 -16.07
C VAL A 127 -2.41 2.89 -15.54
N ARG A 128 -3.35 2.02 -15.16
CA ARG A 128 -3.09 0.66 -14.66
C ARG A 128 -2.31 0.63 -13.35
N ALA A 129 -2.33 1.73 -12.61
CA ALA A 129 -1.82 1.80 -11.25
C ALA A 129 -2.99 1.92 -10.27
N PHE A 130 -2.98 1.10 -9.23
CA PHE A 130 -3.96 1.19 -8.13
C PHE A 130 -3.71 2.39 -7.19
N SER A 131 -2.67 3.18 -7.45
CA SER A 131 -2.47 4.47 -6.81
C SER A 131 -1.42 5.32 -7.52
N GLN A 132 -1.57 6.64 -7.36
CA GLN A 132 -0.63 7.66 -7.81
C GLN A 132 0.22 8.07 -6.59
N VAL A 133 1.55 8.09 -6.73
CA VAL A 133 2.48 8.42 -5.64
C VAL A 133 3.22 9.69 -5.99
N VAL A 134 3.07 10.72 -5.15
CA VAL A 134 3.67 12.03 -5.29
C VAL A 134 4.36 12.44 -4.00
N ILE A 135 5.39 13.28 -4.11
CA ILE A 135 6.12 13.85 -2.98
C ILE A 135 5.83 15.34 -2.92
N GLY A 136 5.57 15.87 -1.75
CA GLY A 136 5.19 17.26 -1.60
C GLY A 136 5.25 17.74 -0.16
N THR A 137 4.74 18.94 0.07
CA THR A 137 4.72 19.60 1.37
C THR A 137 3.29 19.97 1.74
N LEU A 138 2.99 19.97 3.04
CA LEU A 138 1.68 20.29 3.58
C LEU A 138 1.67 21.71 4.15
N GLY A 139 0.83 22.59 3.60
CA GLY A 139 0.79 24.01 3.94
C GLY A 139 2.17 24.66 3.78
N ASP A 140 2.55 25.46 4.78
CA ASP A 140 3.87 26.13 4.83
C ASP A 140 4.98 25.26 5.45
N ASN A 141 4.74 23.96 5.66
CA ASN A 141 5.73 23.06 6.25
C ASN A 141 6.77 22.63 5.20
N GLU A 142 8.06 22.81 5.49
CA GLU A 142 9.15 22.39 4.59
C GLU A 142 9.36 20.86 4.55
N THR A 143 8.71 20.11 5.44
CA THR A 143 8.83 18.65 5.53
C THR A 143 8.21 18.00 4.32
N LYS A 144 9.04 17.30 3.55
CA LYS A 144 8.56 16.46 2.44
C LYS A 144 7.80 15.24 2.98
N LEU A 145 6.68 14.96 2.36
CA LEU A 145 5.81 13.83 2.65
C LEU A 145 5.57 13.03 1.38
N CYS A 146 5.36 11.72 1.56
CA CYS A 146 4.88 10.84 0.52
C CYS A 146 3.35 10.81 0.57
N LEU A 147 2.71 11.14 -0.55
CA LEU A 147 1.27 11.07 -0.73
C LEU A 147 0.94 9.99 -1.76
N LYS A 148 0.12 9.02 -1.35
CA LYS A 148 -0.42 7.96 -2.21
C LYS A 148 -1.92 8.16 -2.40
N LEU A 149 -2.33 8.49 -3.62
CA LEU A 149 -3.73 8.75 -3.99
C LEU A 149 -4.35 7.54 -4.67
N TYR A 150 -5.52 7.11 -4.21
CA TYR A 150 -6.26 5.99 -4.80
C TYR A 150 -7.25 6.51 -5.84
N ASP A 151 -6.75 6.75 -7.05
CA ASP A 151 -7.56 7.25 -8.17
C ASP A 151 -8.17 6.09 -8.99
N GLU A 152 -9.41 5.71 -8.68
CA GLU A 152 -10.13 4.63 -9.38
C GLU A 152 -10.31 4.91 -10.87
N ARG A 153 -10.23 6.17 -11.32
CA ARG A 153 -10.25 6.49 -12.75
C ARG A 153 -9.07 5.86 -13.48
N LEU A 154 -7.94 5.64 -12.79
CA LEU A 154 -6.71 5.09 -13.35
C LEU A 154 -6.49 3.61 -13.03
N PHE A 155 -7.36 3.00 -12.21
CA PHE A 155 -7.26 1.59 -11.85
C PHE A 155 -7.37 0.72 -13.11
N PRO A 156 -6.58 -0.36 -13.20
CA PRO A 156 -6.79 -1.35 -14.23
C PRO A 156 -8.15 -2.02 -13.97
N ILE A 157 -8.90 -2.20 -15.05
CA ILE A 157 -9.97 -3.17 -15.11
C ILE A 157 -9.45 -4.19 -16.10
N ASP A 158 -9.07 -5.38 -15.61
CA ASP A 158 -8.55 -6.41 -16.49
C ASP A 158 -9.58 -6.65 -17.59
N ALA A 159 -9.15 -6.40 -18.82
CA ALA A 159 -10.02 -6.38 -19.99
C ALA A 159 -10.48 -7.77 -20.43
N ALA A 160 -10.32 -8.79 -19.58
CA ALA A 160 -10.94 -10.07 -19.82
C ALA A 160 -12.45 -9.84 -19.78
N ASP A 161 -13.15 -10.16 -20.87
CA ASP A 161 -14.61 -10.25 -20.91
C ASP A 161 -15.09 -11.45 -20.05
N ASP A 162 -14.65 -11.50 -18.81
CA ASP A 162 -14.90 -12.55 -17.83
C ASP A 162 -16.36 -12.52 -17.33
N TYR A 163 -17.12 -11.48 -17.68
CA TYR A 163 -18.56 -11.46 -17.51
C TYR A 163 -19.24 -12.69 -18.15
N ASP A 164 -18.76 -13.11 -19.33
CA ASP A 164 -19.23 -14.29 -20.06
C ASP A 164 -18.28 -15.49 -19.88
N ASP A 165 -17.38 -15.47 -18.88
CA ASP A 165 -16.51 -16.60 -18.59
C ASP A 165 -17.37 -17.83 -18.29
N ARG A 166 -17.19 -18.87 -19.10
CA ARG A 166 -17.93 -20.13 -19.00
C ARG A 166 -17.56 -20.91 -17.74
N GLU A 167 -16.40 -20.62 -17.15
CA GLU A 167 -15.97 -21.22 -15.88
C GLU A 167 -16.64 -20.55 -14.67
N CYS A 168 -17.15 -19.32 -14.83
CA CYS A 168 -17.89 -18.61 -13.80
C CYS A 168 -19.32 -19.16 -13.70
N ARG A 169 -19.53 -20.10 -12.76
CA ARG A 169 -20.82 -20.79 -12.56
C ARG A 169 -21.85 -19.91 -11.86
N GLU A 170 -21.42 -19.08 -10.92
CA GLU A 170 -22.29 -18.23 -10.11
C GLU A 170 -22.02 -16.74 -10.40
N PRO A 171 -23.05 -15.89 -10.56
CA PRO A 171 -22.86 -14.46 -10.77
C PRO A 171 -22.02 -13.78 -9.68
N SER A 172 -22.07 -14.28 -8.44
CA SER A 172 -21.26 -13.76 -7.32
C SER A 172 -19.77 -13.92 -7.53
N ASP A 173 -19.34 -14.84 -8.38
CA ASP A 173 -17.92 -15.08 -8.65
C ASP A 173 -17.36 -14.07 -9.68
N ARG A 174 -18.24 -13.35 -10.38
CA ARG A 174 -17.87 -12.31 -11.35
C ARG A 174 -17.34 -11.09 -10.62
N LEU A 175 -16.37 -10.42 -11.23
CA LEU A 175 -15.80 -9.16 -10.75
C LEU A 175 -15.11 -9.27 -9.38
N ASN A 176 -14.79 -10.47 -8.89
CA ASN A 176 -14.07 -10.69 -7.63
C ASN A 176 -12.67 -10.05 -7.62
N ASN A 177 -12.11 -9.78 -8.79
CA ASN A 177 -10.82 -9.13 -8.94
C ASN A 177 -10.93 -7.60 -8.98
N LEU A 178 -12.14 -7.04 -9.02
CA LEU A 178 -12.34 -5.58 -9.05
C LEU A 178 -11.89 -4.98 -7.71
N GLN A 179 -10.86 -4.14 -7.76
CA GLN A 179 -10.32 -3.47 -6.59
C GLN A 179 -11.00 -2.11 -6.40
N PHE A 180 -11.39 -1.81 -5.16
CA PHE A 180 -11.95 -0.52 -4.77
C PHE A 180 -10.89 0.29 -4.03
N ALA A 181 -10.82 1.59 -4.29
CA ALA A 181 -9.90 2.51 -3.62
C ALA A 181 -10.07 2.47 -2.10
N THR A 182 -11.31 2.36 -1.62
CA THR A 182 -11.60 2.32 -0.19
C THR A 182 -11.12 1.02 0.47
N ASP A 183 -11.15 -0.11 -0.23
CA ASP A 183 -10.66 -1.39 0.32
C ASP A 183 -9.13 -1.43 0.36
N LEU A 184 -8.46 -0.90 -0.67
CA LEU A 184 -7.00 -0.73 -0.67
C LEU A 184 -6.54 0.22 0.44
N ALA A 185 -7.19 1.37 0.56
CA ALA A 185 -6.95 2.34 1.62
C ALA A 185 -7.14 1.73 3.02
N ARG A 186 -8.25 1.01 3.24
CA ARG A 186 -8.55 0.34 4.52
C ARG A 186 -7.53 -0.73 4.87
N THR A 187 -7.06 -1.48 3.88
CA THR A 187 -6.02 -2.51 4.06
C THR A 187 -4.72 -1.90 4.51
N GLU A 188 -4.24 -0.87 3.81
CA GLU A 188 -2.98 -0.21 4.16
C GLU A 188 -3.05 0.48 5.53
N GLU A 189 -4.17 1.15 5.82
CA GLU A 189 -4.43 1.77 7.13
C GLU A 189 -4.37 0.76 8.28
N ALA A 190 -5.01 -0.40 8.11
CA ALA A 190 -5.02 -1.46 9.12
C ALA A 190 -3.63 -2.08 9.34
N VAL A 191 -2.78 -2.11 8.30
CA VAL A 191 -1.39 -2.54 8.45
C VAL A 191 -0.58 -1.53 9.26
N TYR A 192 -0.71 -0.23 8.97
CA TYR A 192 -0.02 0.81 9.74
C TYR A 192 -0.46 0.86 11.21
N ASP A 193 -1.74 0.62 11.49
CA ASP A 193 -2.27 0.49 12.84
C ASP A 193 -1.68 -0.74 13.56
N ARG A 194 -1.63 -1.89 12.87
CA ARG A 194 -1.13 -3.13 13.47
C ARG A 194 0.39 -3.10 13.73
N LEU A 195 1.13 -2.32 12.94
CA LEU A 195 2.58 -2.13 13.01
C LEU A 195 2.98 -0.77 13.63
N ASP A 196 2.10 -0.18 14.44
CA ASP A 196 2.28 1.15 15.05
C ASP A 196 3.64 1.35 15.74
N ASP A 197 4.09 0.36 16.50
CA ASP A 197 5.36 0.32 17.22
C ASP A 197 6.60 0.24 16.31
N LEU A 198 6.41 -0.03 15.03
CA LEU A 198 7.49 -0.14 14.02
C LEU A 198 7.53 1.05 13.06
N GLN A 199 6.64 2.03 13.23
CA GLN A 199 6.66 3.26 12.45
C GLN A 199 7.90 4.10 12.76
N GLY A 200 8.52 4.63 11.71
CA GLY A 200 9.80 5.32 11.79
C GLY A 200 11.01 4.40 11.91
N SER A 201 10.84 3.09 12.07
CA SER A 201 11.94 2.13 12.02
C SER A 201 11.81 1.29 10.75
N MET A 202 11.06 0.18 10.81
CA MET A 202 10.86 -0.78 9.72
C MET A 202 9.84 -0.30 8.68
N ILE A 203 8.90 0.57 9.05
CA ILE A 203 7.94 1.17 8.13
C ILE A 203 7.94 2.69 8.28
N PRO A 204 7.44 3.45 7.30
CA PRO A 204 7.35 4.91 7.41
C PRO A 204 6.44 5.34 8.57
N HIS A 205 6.62 6.57 9.07
CA HIS A 205 5.56 7.19 9.87
C HIS A 205 4.31 7.43 9.02
N PHE A 206 3.15 7.02 9.50
CA PHE A 206 1.85 7.21 8.87
C PHE A 206 1.12 8.40 9.50
N TYR A 207 0.70 9.35 8.66
CA TYR A 207 0.00 10.57 9.07
C TYR A 207 -1.52 10.51 8.79
N GLY A 208 -2.05 9.32 8.50
CA GLY A 208 -3.47 9.12 8.27
C GLY A 208 -3.87 9.06 6.80
N ILE A 209 -5.15 8.77 6.59
CA ILE A 209 -5.83 8.82 5.29
C ILE A 209 -6.84 9.96 5.31
N HIS A 210 -6.73 10.83 4.31
CA HIS A 210 -7.46 12.08 4.18
C HIS A 210 -8.12 12.17 2.80
N GLN A 211 -9.10 13.06 2.66
CA GLN A 211 -9.63 13.39 1.33
C GLN A 211 -8.81 14.50 0.69
N PHE A 212 -8.49 14.31 -0.59
CA PHE A 212 -7.78 15.27 -1.42
C PHE A 212 -8.68 15.71 -2.57
N GLU A 213 -8.84 17.01 -2.75
CA GLU A 213 -9.47 17.61 -3.92
C GLU A 213 -8.37 17.97 -4.93
N LEU A 214 -8.43 17.34 -6.10
CA LEU A 214 -7.55 17.60 -7.23
C LEU A 214 -7.90 18.94 -7.91
N PRO A 215 -7.02 19.48 -8.77
CA PRO A 215 -7.28 20.75 -9.48
C PRO A 215 -8.55 20.75 -10.33
N ASP A 216 -8.99 19.58 -10.81
CA ASP A 216 -10.23 19.38 -11.57
C ASP A 216 -11.50 19.29 -10.70
N GLY A 217 -11.35 19.35 -9.36
CA GLY A 217 -12.42 19.18 -8.39
C GLY A 217 -12.73 17.73 -8.00
N THR A 218 -12.02 16.74 -8.56
CA THR A 218 -12.19 15.34 -8.19
C THR A 218 -11.72 15.12 -6.75
N ILE A 219 -12.52 14.40 -5.97
CA ILE A 219 -12.19 14.07 -4.58
C ILE A 219 -11.72 12.62 -4.50
N LEU A 220 -10.50 12.42 -3.99
CA LEU A 220 -9.89 11.12 -3.81
C LEU A 220 -9.52 10.87 -2.35
N TRP A 221 -9.42 9.60 -1.97
CA TRP A 221 -8.74 9.22 -0.73
C TRP A 221 -7.23 9.17 -0.97
N GLY A 222 -6.47 9.73 -0.04
CA GLY A 222 -5.01 9.74 -0.07
C GLY A 222 -4.40 9.37 1.27
N LEU A 223 -3.37 8.54 1.24
CA LEU A 223 -2.54 8.19 2.39
C LEU A 223 -1.33 9.12 2.46
N LEU A 224 -1.12 9.74 3.62
CA LEU A 224 0.08 10.53 3.91
C LEU A 224 1.04 9.73 4.78
N ALA A 225 2.31 9.68 4.35
CA ALA A 225 3.38 9.03 5.08
C ALA A 225 4.69 9.84 5.03
N GLU A 226 5.62 9.48 5.90
CA GLU A 226 7.01 9.95 5.86
C GLU A 226 7.61 9.72 4.48
N PHE A 227 8.22 10.78 3.92
CA PHE A 227 9.10 10.64 2.77
C PHE A 227 10.51 10.27 3.25
N ILE A 228 11.07 9.20 2.68
CA ILE A 228 12.43 8.74 2.96
C ILE A 228 13.23 8.85 1.68
N ASP A 229 14.19 9.78 1.65
CA ASP A 229 15.01 10.04 0.47
C ASP A 229 16.11 8.98 0.32
N CYS A 230 15.78 7.87 -0.32
CA CYS A 230 16.69 6.77 -0.54
C CYS A 230 16.32 5.95 -1.78
N SER A 231 17.22 5.03 -2.14
CA SER A 231 16.98 4.06 -3.22
C SER A 231 16.10 2.91 -2.72
N THR A 232 15.36 2.29 -3.64
CA THR A 232 14.73 0.99 -3.42
C THR A 232 15.78 -0.13 -3.55
N LEU A 233 15.50 -1.29 -2.98
CA LEU A 233 16.33 -2.50 -3.12
C LEU A 233 16.54 -2.89 -4.59
N GLN A 234 15.57 -2.58 -5.47
CA GLN A 234 15.68 -2.78 -6.91
C GLN A 234 16.91 -2.11 -7.53
N HIS A 235 17.40 -1.02 -6.93
CA HIS A 235 18.55 -0.25 -7.42
C HIS A 235 19.82 -0.48 -6.59
N VAL A 236 19.77 -1.38 -5.61
CA VAL A 236 20.93 -1.73 -4.77
C VAL A 236 21.75 -2.81 -5.47
N ASP A 237 23.07 -2.63 -5.51
CA ASP A 237 24.03 -3.65 -5.92
C ASP A 237 24.94 -3.98 -4.73
N ALA A 238 24.68 -5.12 -4.09
CA ALA A 238 25.41 -5.61 -2.92
C ALA A 238 26.67 -6.41 -3.28
N SER A 239 27.02 -6.57 -4.56
CA SER A 239 28.19 -7.37 -4.96
C SER A 239 29.52 -6.83 -4.44
N GLY A 240 29.58 -5.51 -4.18
CA GLY A 240 30.74 -4.84 -3.59
C GLY A 240 30.73 -4.78 -2.06
N TRP A 241 29.68 -5.28 -1.39
CA TRP A 241 29.59 -5.26 0.07
C TRP A 241 30.51 -6.31 0.68
N SER A 242 31.03 -6.04 1.89
CA SER A 242 31.74 -7.06 2.65
C SER A 242 30.82 -8.22 3.01
N VAL A 243 31.41 -9.36 3.34
CA VAL A 243 30.66 -10.54 3.79
C VAL A 243 29.82 -10.18 5.02
N GLU A 244 30.39 -9.44 5.98
CA GLU A 244 29.71 -9.02 7.19
C GLU A 244 28.50 -8.11 6.90
N ALA A 245 28.64 -7.17 5.96
CA ALA A 245 27.55 -6.29 5.54
C ALA A 245 26.41 -7.08 4.87
N GLN A 246 26.75 -8.04 4.00
CA GLN A 246 25.75 -8.92 3.39
C GLN A 246 25.01 -9.75 4.44
N ILE A 247 25.74 -10.37 5.39
CA ILE A 247 25.16 -11.14 6.49
C ILE A 247 24.24 -10.26 7.34
N ASP A 248 24.68 -9.06 7.69
CA ASP A 248 23.89 -8.11 8.48
C ASP A 248 22.59 -7.71 7.78
N PHE A 249 22.65 -7.41 6.47
CA PHE A 249 21.46 -7.11 5.67
C PHE A 249 20.49 -8.29 5.58
N ILE A 250 20.99 -9.52 5.35
CA ILE A 250 20.19 -10.76 5.35
C ILE A 250 19.44 -10.90 6.68
N ARG A 251 20.16 -10.72 7.81
CA ARG A 251 19.57 -10.82 9.15
C ARG A 251 18.50 -9.75 9.36
N ARG A 252 18.78 -8.49 9.05
CA ARG A 252 17.80 -7.40 9.20
C ARG A 252 16.54 -7.66 8.36
N MET A 253 16.70 -8.14 7.13
CA MET A 253 15.58 -8.49 6.25
C MET A 253 14.73 -9.61 6.84
N ARG A 254 15.38 -10.65 7.37
CA ARG A 254 14.72 -11.77 8.06
C ARG A 254 13.94 -11.29 9.29
N HIS A 255 14.52 -10.43 10.12
CA HIS A 255 13.84 -9.89 11.31
C HIS A 255 12.68 -8.95 10.93
N SER A 256 12.79 -8.21 9.82
CA SER A 256 11.71 -7.37 9.31
C SER A 256 10.52 -8.22 8.84
N PHE A 257 10.81 -9.30 8.11
CA PHE A 257 9.78 -10.28 7.72
C PHE A 257 9.13 -10.94 8.94
N ARG A 258 9.94 -11.38 9.92
CA ARG A 258 9.44 -11.95 11.18
C ARG A 258 8.49 -10.99 11.88
N ALA A 259 8.80 -9.70 11.90
CA ALA A 259 7.95 -8.71 12.53
C ALA A 259 6.57 -8.57 11.85
N LEU A 260 6.51 -8.63 10.51
CA LEU A 260 5.23 -8.68 9.79
C LEU A 260 4.39 -9.91 10.20
N ARG A 261 5.02 -11.07 10.37
CA ARG A 261 4.30 -12.31 10.75
C ARG A 261 3.72 -12.26 12.16
N TYR A 262 4.49 -11.80 13.14
CA TYR A 262 4.02 -11.60 14.52
C TYR A 262 2.85 -10.61 14.60
N ALA A 263 2.86 -9.62 13.71
CA ALA A 263 1.76 -8.67 13.57
C ALA A 263 0.52 -9.26 12.87
N GLY A 264 0.59 -10.46 12.28
CA GLY A 264 -0.51 -11.01 11.49
C GLY A 264 -0.59 -10.42 10.07
N VAL A 265 0.52 -9.88 9.55
CA VAL A 265 0.58 -9.19 8.25
C VAL A 265 1.30 -10.05 7.23
N LEU A 266 0.65 -10.27 6.09
CA LEU A 266 1.25 -10.79 4.86
C LEU A 266 1.31 -9.65 3.84
N HIS A 267 2.49 -9.26 3.40
CA HIS A 267 2.63 -8.12 2.49
C HIS A 267 1.94 -8.35 1.13
N ASN A 268 2.07 -9.56 0.58
CA ASN A 268 1.39 -10.01 -0.65
C ASN A 268 1.69 -9.17 -1.92
N ASP A 269 2.73 -8.33 -1.87
CA ASP A 269 3.38 -7.62 -2.99
C ASP A 269 4.90 -7.53 -2.70
N GLU A 270 5.53 -8.68 -2.49
CA GLU A 270 6.94 -8.77 -2.04
C GLU A 270 7.88 -8.53 -3.23
N GLU A 271 8.03 -7.26 -3.59
CA GLU A 271 8.89 -6.82 -4.69
C GLU A 271 10.02 -5.91 -4.20
N ALA A 272 11.17 -5.93 -4.90
CA ALA A 272 12.33 -5.12 -4.53
C ALA A 272 12.05 -3.59 -4.59
N ARG A 273 11.05 -3.16 -5.35
CA ARG A 273 10.58 -1.76 -5.39
C ARG A 273 9.89 -1.31 -4.08
N ASN A 274 9.39 -2.27 -3.29
CA ASN A 274 8.63 -2.02 -2.06
C ASN A 274 9.53 -2.09 -0.80
N VAL A 275 10.84 -2.16 -0.99
CA VAL A 275 11.85 -2.08 0.07
C VAL A 275 12.72 -0.87 -0.18
N LEU A 276 12.62 0.12 0.70
CA LEU A 276 13.49 1.28 0.73
C LEU A 276 14.76 0.95 1.54
N CYS A 277 15.90 1.44 1.05
CA CYS A 277 17.21 1.15 1.63
C CYS A 277 17.92 2.45 2.07
N PRO A 278 17.48 3.08 3.18
CA PRO A 278 18.11 4.30 3.68
C PRO A 278 19.52 4.03 4.18
N ASP A 279 20.39 5.03 4.15
CA ASP A 279 21.68 4.94 4.82
C ASP A 279 21.47 5.01 6.34
N ILE A 280 22.06 4.06 7.06
CA ILE A 280 22.01 3.98 8.53
C ILE A 280 23.39 4.22 9.17
N GLY A 281 24.36 4.66 8.37
CA GLY A 281 25.71 5.00 8.78
C GLY A 281 26.49 3.81 9.35
N GLU A 282 27.40 4.10 10.29
CA GLU A 282 28.27 3.10 10.91
C GLU A 282 27.52 2.00 11.66
N LYS A 283 26.25 2.23 12.04
CA LYS A 283 25.41 1.25 12.75
C LYS A 283 25.04 0.04 11.90
N GLY A 284 25.17 0.12 10.58
CA GLY A 284 24.82 -0.96 9.66
C GLY A 284 25.98 -1.85 9.23
N PHE A 285 27.17 -1.72 9.83
CA PHE A 285 28.39 -2.38 9.33
C PHE A 285 28.63 -2.14 7.82
N GLY A 286 28.20 -0.98 7.30
CA GLY A 286 28.26 -0.63 5.88
C GLY A 286 27.08 -1.10 5.03
N ALA A 287 26.12 -1.84 5.59
CA ALA A 287 24.87 -2.22 4.91
C ALA A 287 23.74 -1.20 5.16
N LEU A 288 22.90 -1.02 4.14
CA LEU A 288 21.77 -0.09 4.15
C LEU A 288 20.65 -0.56 5.10
N GLY A 289 19.85 0.38 5.57
CA GLY A 289 18.59 0.15 6.29
C GLY A 289 17.54 -0.59 5.47
N ILE A 290 16.42 -0.92 6.11
CA ILE A 290 15.29 -1.63 5.49
C ILE A 290 14.00 -0.97 5.93
N VAL A 291 13.30 -0.35 4.99
CA VAL A 291 11.97 0.21 5.23
C VAL A 291 10.98 -0.37 4.23
N ILE A 292 9.94 -1.04 4.72
CA ILE A 292 8.93 -1.72 3.90
C ILE A 292 7.76 -0.79 3.63
N ILE A 293 7.29 -0.72 2.39
CA ILE A 293 6.24 0.20 1.92
C ILE A 293 5.24 -0.51 1.00
N ASP A 294 4.12 0.16 0.70
CA ASP A 294 3.06 -0.30 -0.23
C ASP A 294 2.27 -1.53 0.28
N PHE A 295 1.49 -1.34 1.34
CA PHE A 295 0.70 -2.41 1.97
C PHE A 295 -0.74 -2.54 1.44
N ALA A 296 -1.09 -1.86 0.35
CA ALA A 296 -2.45 -1.83 -0.18
C ALA A 296 -3.02 -3.21 -0.53
N HIS A 297 -2.16 -4.16 -0.92
CA HIS A 297 -2.55 -5.53 -1.27
C HIS A 297 -2.26 -6.55 -0.16
N SER A 298 -1.92 -6.10 1.04
CA SER A 298 -1.62 -6.98 2.17
C SER A 298 -2.81 -7.83 2.58
N LYS A 299 -2.53 -9.02 3.10
CA LYS A 299 -3.52 -9.87 3.76
C LYS A 299 -3.28 -9.82 5.26
N LEU A 300 -4.35 -9.61 6.01
CA LEU A 300 -4.32 -9.48 7.46
C LEU A 300 -4.97 -10.68 8.12
N TRP A 301 -4.27 -11.27 9.09
CA TRP A 301 -4.77 -12.36 9.94
C TRP A 301 -5.40 -11.75 11.19
N LEU A 302 -6.54 -11.09 11.00
CA LEU A 302 -7.18 -10.33 12.09
C LEU A 302 -7.96 -11.21 13.07
N HIS A 303 -8.33 -12.43 12.67
CA HIS A 303 -9.19 -13.33 13.46
C HIS A 303 -8.42 -14.37 14.28
N ASP A 304 -7.10 -14.28 14.34
CA ASP A 304 -6.23 -15.21 15.06
C ASP A 304 -5.39 -14.43 16.08
N ASP A 305 -5.24 -14.98 17.29
CA ASP A 305 -4.42 -14.41 18.36
C ASP A 305 -2.95 -14.80 18.25
N ASN A 306 -2.61 -15.81 17.43
CA ASN A 306 -1.25 -16.33 17.27
C ASN A 306 -0.45 -15.63 16.15
N GLY A 307 -1.00 -14.55 15.58
CA GLY A 307 -0.43 -13.89 14.40
C GLY A 307 -0.55 -14.77 13.15
N THR A 308 0.34 -14.57 12.18
CA THR A 308 0.40 -15.44 11.00
C THR A 308 1.40 -16.57 11.26
N PRO A 309 1.03 -17.86 11.10
CA PRO A 309 1.94 -18.99 11.32
C PRO A 309 3.29 -18.77 10.63
N PRO A 310 4.47 -19.06 11.23
CA PRO A 310 5.77 -18.77 10.61
C PRO A 310 6.07 -19.64 9.37
N THR A 311 5.20 -20.59 9.03
CA THR A 311 5.42 -21.56 7.97
C THR A 311 5.05 -21.02 6.59
N TYR A 312 5.99 -21.09 5.64
CA TYR A 312 5.67 -21.07 4.22
C TYR A 312 5.09 -22.43 3.83
N TRP A 313 3.92 -22.44 3.19
CA TRP A 313 3.33 -23.67 2.64
C TRP A 313 4.20 -24.27 1.51
N SER A 314 5.13 -23.49 0.95
CA SER A 314 6.22 -23.97 0.09
C SER A 314 7.26 -22.85 -0.07
N PRO A 315 8.56 -23.10 0.16
CA PRO A 315 9.65 -22.12 -0.08
C PRO A 315 9.92 -21.85 -1.57
N ARG A 316 9.13 -22.41 -2.49
CA ARG A 316 9.38 -22.32 -3.96
C ARG A 316 8.21 -21.76 -4.78
N ILE A 317 7.03 -21.50 -4.21
CA ILE A 317 5.78 -21.31 -5.00
C ILE A 317 5.06 -19.97 -4.74
N SER A 318 5.58 -19.09 -3.89
CA SER A 318 5.02 -17.73 -3.72
C SER A 318 6.12 -16.68 -3.75
N PRO A 319 5.82 -15.38 -3.96
CA PRO A 319 6.82 -14.35 -3.77
C PRO A 319 7.40 -14.52 -2.35
N HIS A 320 8.72 -14.50 -2.28
CA HIS A 320 9.49 -14.69 -1.07
C HIS A 320 10.50 -13.55 -1.00
N TRP A 321 10.67 -12.97 0.18
CA TRP A 321 11.72 -11.96 0.45
C TRP A 321 13.14 -12.44 0.13
N ARG A 322 13.37 -13.76 0.16
CA ARG A 322 14.66 -14.39 -0.13
C ARG A 322 15.16 -14.14 -1.58
N PRO A 323 14.40 -14.45 -2.64
CA PRO A 323 14.70 -14.03 -4.01
C PRO A 323 15.08 -12.56 -4.17
N LEU A 324 14.52 -11.66 -3.36
CA LEU A 324 14.86 -10.23 -3.44
C LEU A 324 16.32 -9.97 -3.02
N LEU A 325 16.83 -10.69 -2.01
CA LEU A 325 18.23 -10.60 -1.59
C LEU A 325 19.18 -10.99 -2.74
N ILE A 326 18.85 -12.09 -3.44
CA ILE A 326 19.63 -12.56 -4.60
C ILE A 326 19.54 -11.54 -5.75
N SER A 327 18.38 -10.93 -5.97
CA SER A 327 18.21 -9.89 -7.00
C SER A 327 19.07 -8.65 -6.74
N ALA A 328 19.34 -8.34 -5.47
CA ALA A 328 20.26 -7.29 -5.05
C ALA A 328 21.75 -7.73 -5.10
N ARG A 329 22.04 -8.90 -5.67
CA ARG A 329 23.38 -9.50 -5.80
C ARG A 329 24.07 -9.82 -4.47
N ILE A 330 23.29 -10.11 -3.43
CA ILE A 330 23.80 -10.75 -2.22
C ILE A 330 24.17 -12.21 -2.57
N SER A 331 25.27 -12.71 -2.02
CA SER A 331 25.76 -14.07 -2.25
C SER A 331 24.68 -15.10 -1.90
N GLU A 332 24.32 -15.94 -2.86
CA GLU A 332 23.34 -17.01 -2.68
C GLU A 332 23.76 -17.97 -1.56
N GLU A 333 25.05 -18.29 -1.43
CA GLU A 333 25.59 -19.11 -0.35
C GLU A 333 25.32 -18.49 1.03
N LEU A 334 25.55 -17.18 1.18
CA LEU A 334 25.28 -16.48 2.45
C LEU A 334 23.78 -16.42 2.75
N VAL A 335 22.94 -16.27 1.73
CA VAL A 335 21.48 -16.31 1.89
C VAL A 335 21.03 -17.72 2.31
N GLU A 336 21.59 -18.80 1.76
CA GLU A 336 21.34 -20.17 2.21
C GLU A 336 21.78 -20.41 3.65
N GLU A 337 22.94 -19.89 4.05
CA GLU A 337 23.49 -20.09 5.39
C GLU A 337 22.76 -19.28 6.48
N HIS A 338 22.28 -18.07 6.16
CA HIS A 338 21.83 -17.12 7.18
C HIS A 338 20.34 -16.75 7.15
N TRP A 339 19.60 -17.12 6.10
CA TRP A 339 18.15 -16.89 6.04
C TRP A 339 17.36 -17.86 6.94
N GLU A 340 17.76 -19.14 6.95
CA GLU A 340 17.14 -20.24 7.70
C GLU A 340 18.03 -20.71 8.87
N PRO A 341 17.48 -21.41 9.88
CA PRO A 341 16.07 -21.74 10.04
C PRO A 341 15.23 -20.60 10.64
N LEU A 342 14.03 -20.41 10.09
CA LEU A 342 12.89 -19.77 10.75
C LEU A 342 12.18 -20.74 11.72
N ASN A 343 12.88 -21.76 12.23
CA ASN A 343 12.29 -22.80 13.08
C ASN A 343 11.82 -22.19 14.42
N GLU A 344 10.60 -21.69 14.40
CA GLU A 344 9.79 -21.36 15.57
C GLU A 344 8.78 -22.49 15.82
N ILE A 345 9.19 -23.76 15.67
CA ILE A 345 8.37 -24.93 16.07
C ILE A 345 8.39 -25.13 17.61
N GLU A 346 8.66 -24.08 18.37
CA GLU A 346 8.53 -24.08 19.82
C GLU A 346 7.63 -22.92 20.24
N PHE A 347 6.34 -23.02 19.91
CA PHE A 347 5.27 -22.36 20.65
C PHE A 347 4.27 -23.42 21.13
#